data_AF-A0A1J3JTQ4-F1
#
_entry.id   AF-A0A1J3JTQ4-F1
#
_cell.length_a   1.000
_cell.length_b   1.000
_cell.length_c   1.000
_cell.angle_alpha   90.00
_cell.angle_beta   90.00
_cell.angle_gamma   90.00
#
_symmetry.space_group_name_H-M   'P 1'
#
loop_
_entity.id
_entity.type
_entity.pdbx_description
1 polymer ?
#
loop_
_entity_poly.entity_id
_entity_poly.type
_entity_poly.pdbx_seq_one_letter_code
_entity_poly.pdbx_strand_id
1 'polypeptide(L)'
;ESGSLKYLYRAFFSNSKGYIEYPDDVYDRIWHQISPSKELELLTTTLQVNTSNGYDLPQRVISTAITPIDDKATTLDIPWPLETPTSKFYLFM
;
A
#
# COMPACT_ATOMS: atom_id res chain seq x y z
N GLU A 1 -4.31 -15.63 19.49
CA GLU A 1 -3.25 -15.03 20.32
C GLU A 1 -3.31 -13.51 20.17
N SER A 2 -3.25 -12.77 21.28
CA SER A 2 -3.21 -11.29 21.29
C SER A 2 -1.79 -10.85 21.66
N GLY A 3 -0.86 -10.96 20.72
CA GLY A 3 0.52 -10.49 20.87
C GLY A 3 0.69 -9.07 20.31
N SER A 4 1.63 -8.30 20.84
CA SER A 4 2.02 -7.02 20.26
C SER A 4 2.61 -7.20 18.86
N LEU A 5 2.23 -6.35 17.92
CA LEU A 5 2.79 -6.33 16.57
C LEU A 5 3.91 -5.29 16.46
N LYS A 6 4.99 -5.65 15.76
CA LYS A 6 6.02 -4.69 15.32
C LYS A 6 5.63 -4.17 13.94
N TYR A 7 5.58 -2.85 13.77
CA TYR A 7 5.41 -2.24 12.45
C TYR A 7 6.63 -2.56 11.57
N LEU A 8 6.36 -2.90 10.31
CA LEU A 8 7.42 -3.21 9.33
C LEU A 8 7.34 -2.26 8.16
N TYR A 9 6.21 -2.27 7.45
CA TYR A 9 6.08 -1.54 6.23
C TYR A 9 4.62 -1.28 5.88
N ARG A 10 4.40 -0.17 5.20
CA ARG A 10 3.10 0.24 4.68
C ARG A 10 3.32 1.07 3.43
N ALA A 11 2.55 0.77 2.38
CA ALA A 11 2.77 1.35 1.08
C ALA A 11 1.50 1.53 0.28
N PHE A 12 1.60 2.39 -0.73
CA PHE A 12 0.57 2.66 -1.73
C PHE A 12 1.22 2.82 -3.11
N PHE A 13 0.48 2.55 -4.18
CA PHE A 13 0.99 2.71 -5.54
C PHE A 13 0.71 4.11 -6.06
N SER A 14 1.72 4.76 -6.65
CA SER A 14 1.54 6.08 -7.26
C SER A 14 2.65 6.37 -8.26
N ASN A 15 2.40 7.27 -9.21
CA ASN A 15 3.42 7.80 -10.12
C ASN A 15 4.17 9.01 -9.51
N SER A 16 3.61 9.63 -8.47
CA SER A 16 4.23 10.76 -7.77
C SER A 16 5.08 10.25 -6.62
N LYS A 17 6.36 10.63 -6.60
CA LYS A 17 7.27 10.26 -5.50
C LYS A 17 6.82 10.92 -4.19
N GLY A 18 7.09 10.23 -3.08
CA GLY A 18 6.90 10.79 -1.73
C GLY A 18 6.35 9.76 -0.75
N TYR A 19 5.74 10.27 0.31
CA TYR A 19 5.03 9.51 1.32
C TYR A 19 3.74 10.24 1.70
N ILE A 20 2.83 9.52 2.35
CA ILE A 20 1.61 10.07 2.94
C ILE A 20 1.72 9.91 4.45
N GLU A 21 1.40 10.98 5.17
CA GLU A 21 1.35 11.04 6.63
C GLU A 21 0.32 12.11 7.04
N TYR A 22 0.35 12.61 8.27
CA TYR A 22 -0.50 13.74 8.66
C TYR A 22 -0.32 14.97 7.72
N PRO A 23 -1.39 15.68 7.31
CA PRO A 23 -2.78 15.57 7.77
C PRO A 23 -3.66 14.60 6.96
N ASP A 24 -3.10 13.91 5.96
CA ASP A 24 -3.88 12.99 5.12
C ASP A 24 -4.21 11.68 5.87
N ASP A 25 -3.35 11.24 6.80
CA ASP A 25 -3.61 10.14 7.72
C ASP A 25 -3.85 10.65 9.15
N VAL A 26 -5.05 10.42 9.67
CA VAL A 26 -5.47 10.87 11.02
C VAL A 26 -4.68 10.20 12.15
N TYR A 27 -4.06 9.05 11.87
CA TYR A 27 -3.22 8.32 12.83
C TYR A 27 -1.72 8.58 12.62
N ASP A 28 -1.37 9.53 11.75
CA ASP A 28 0.01 9.90 11.40
C ASP A 28 0.87 8.68 11.00
N ARG A 29 0.22 7.71 10.34
CA ARG A 29 0.92 6.54 9.78
C ARG A 29 1.63 6.98 8.52
N ILE A 30 2.92 6.65 8.42
CA ILE A 30 3.68 6.85 7.20
C ILE A 30 3.31 5.73 6.19
N TRP A 31 2.94 6.13 4.98
CA TRP A 31 2.77 5.28 3.80
C TRP A 31 3.82 5.62 2.75
N HIS A 32 4.66 4.66 2.39
CA HIS A 32 5.68 4.86 1.39
C HIS A 32 5.14 4.59 -0.03
N GLN A 33 5.48 5.47 -0.97
CA GLN A 33 5.09 5.25 -2.36
C GLN A 33 5.89 4.10 -2.99
N ILE A 34 5.19 3.25 -3.75
CA ILE A 34 5.76 2.27 -4.67
C ILE A 34 5.40 2.67 -6.09
N SER A 35 6.40 2.66 -6.97
CA SER A 35 6.18 2.91 -8.39
C SER A 35 5.68 1.62 -9.05
N PRO A 36 4.58 1.67 -9.82
CA PRO A 36 4.17 0.54 -10.64
C PRO A 36 5.32 0.10 -11.56
N SER A 37 5.49 -1.20 -11.75
CA SER A 37 6.40 -1.73 -12.77
C SER A 37 5.86 -1.43 -14.17
N LYS A 38 6.68 -1.63 -15.21
CA LYS A 38 6.28 -1.37 -16.60
C LYS A 38 5.14 -2.26 -17.11
N GLU A 39 4.85 -3.32 -16.38
CA GLU A 39 3.84 -4.34 -16.69
C GLU A 39 2.48 -4.04 -16.03
N LEU A 40 2.44 -3.00 -15.19
CA LEU A 40 1.28 -2.61 -14.38
C LEU A 40 0.80 -1.22 -14.78
N GLU A 41 -0.51 -1.08 -14.91
CA GLU A 41 -1.19 0.20 -15.09
C GLU A 41 -1.68 0.73 -13.74
N LEU A 42 -1.43 2.02 -13.48
CA LEU A 42 -1.96 2.71 -12.31
C LEU A 42 -3.40 3.18 -12.59
N LEU A 43 -4.34 2.68 -11.80
CA LEU A 43 -5.70 3.16 -11.76
C LEU A 43 -5.82 4.25 -10.69
N THR A 44 -6.52 5.33 -11.03
CA THR A 44 -6.81 6.42 -10.11
C THR A 44 -8.28 6.78 -10.15
N THR A 45 -8.81 7.21 -9.01
CA THR A 45 -10.17 7.74 -8.91
C THR A 45 -10.18 9.05 -8.15
N THR A 46 -11.09 9.94 -8.53
CA THR A 46 -11.39 11.18 -7.80
C THR A 46 -12.61 11.03 -6.89
N LEU A 47 -13.29 9.89 -6.95
CA LEU A 47 -14.43 9.58 -6.09
C LEU A 47 -13.94 9.24 -4.68
N GLN A 48 -14.74 9.62 -3.68
CA GLN A 48 -14.52 9.21 -2.30
C GLN A 48 -14.69 7.70 -2.18
N VAL A 49 -13.65 7.02 -1.72
CA VAL A 49 -13.67 5.56 -1.53
C VAL A 49 -14.07 5.28 -0.09
N ASN A 50 -15.26 4.74 0.09
CA ASN A 50 -15.75 4.33 1.40
C ASN A 50 -15.27 2.92 1.71
N THR A 51 -14.35 2.79 2.68
CA THR A 51 -13.91 1.51 3.19
C THR A 51 -14.73 1.15 4.43
N SER A 52 -15.50 0.07 4.39
CA SER A 52 -16.26 -0.43 5.54
C SER A 52 -15.37 -1.11 6.61
N ASN A 53 -14.04 -0.95 6.51
CA ASN A 53 -13.08 -1.50 7.45
C ASN A 53 -12.62 -0.34 8.36
N GLY A 54 -12.73 -0.48 9.68
CA GLY A 54 -12.45 0.60 10.65
C GLY A 54 -10.97 0.99 10.76
N TYR A 55 -10.20 0.91 9.67
CA TYR A 55 -8.79 1.26 9.60
C TYR A 55 -8.56 2.72 9.21
N ASP A 56 -9.62 3.46 8.85
CA ASP A 56 -9.61 4.85 8.39
C ASP A 56 -8.42 5.13 7.46
N LEU A 57 -8.39 4.45 6.33
CA LEU A 57 -7.31 4.60 5.35
C LEU A 57 -7.36 6.02 4.73
N PRO A 58 -6.20 6.67 4.52
CA PRO A 58 -6.16 7.96 3.83
C PRO A 58 -6.77 7.84 2.44
N GLN A 59 -7.58 8.83 2.04
CA GLN A 59 -8.20 8.80 0.70
C GLN A 59 -7.15 8.73 -0.42
N ARG A 60 -6.01 9.42 -0.28
CA ARG A 60 -4.93 9.38 -1.27
C ARG A 60 -4.28 8.00 -1.41
N VAL A 61 -4.33 7.16 -0.37
CA VAL A 61 -3.86 5.77 -0.45
C VAL A 61 -4.87 4.93 -1.22
N ILE A 62 -6.14 4.97 -0.82
CA ILE A 62 -7.18 4.07 -1.35
C ILE A 62 -7.77 4.55 -2.69
N SER A 63 -7.47 5.78 -3.13
CA SER A 63 -7.85 6.32 -4.44
C SER A 63 -6.97 5.81 -5.60
N THR A 64 -6.00 4.94 -5.29
CA THR A 64 -5.07 4.38 -6.26
C THR A 64 -5.08 2.86 -6.20
N ALA A 65 -4.95 2.23 -7.36
CA ALA A 65 -4.80 0.78 -7.49
C ALA A 65 -3.91 0.47 -8.68
N ILE A 66 -3.50 -0.79 -8.82
CA ILE A 66 -2.74 -1.26 -9.98
C ILE A 66 -3.45 -2.45 -10.62
N THR A 67 -3.32 -2.57 -11.94
CA THR A 67 -3.79 -3.73 -12.70
C THR A 67 -2.72 -4.17 -13.70
N PRO A 68 -2.60 -5.47 -14.00
CA PRO A 68 -1.86 -5.94 -15.18
C PRO A 68 -2.29 -5.21 -16.46
N ILE A 69 -1.32 -4.80 -17.28
CA ILE A 69 -1.60 -4.20 -18.60
C ILE A 69 -2.12 -5.25 -19.59
N ASP A 70 -1.55 -6.46 -19.53
CA ASP A 70 -1.94 -7.60 -20.36
C ASP A 70 -1.76 -8.92 -19.61
N ASP A 71 -2.02 -10.03 -20.31
CA ASP A 71 -1.94 -11.40 -19.79
C ASP A 71 -0.49 -11.90 -19.55
N LYS A 72 0.52 -11.13 -19.96
CA LYS A 72 1.94 -11.47 -19.76
C LYS A 72 2.46 -11.01 -18.41
N ALA A 73 1.80 -10.04 -17.80
CA ALA A 73 2.10 -9.56 -16.46
C ALA A 73 1.61 -10.58 -15.41
N THR A 74 2.45 -11.57 -15.12
CA THR A 74 2.11 -12.69 -14.22
C THR A 74 2.54 -12.50 -12.77
N THR A 75 3.33 -11.47 -12.47
CA THR A 75 3.97 -11.29 -11.17
C THR A 75 3.78 -9.87 -10.67
N LEU A 76 3.44 -9.73 -9.38
CA LEU A 76 3.47 -8.46 -8.67
C LEU A 76 4.65 -8.47 -7.68
N ASP A 77 5.67 -7.68 -7.99
CA ASP A 77 6.84 -7.52 -7.11
C ASP A 77 6.64 -6.33 -6.18
N ILE A 78 6.59 -6.60 -4.88
CA ILE A 78 6.51 -5.58 -3.84
C ILE A 78 7.83 -5.60 -3.05
N PRO A 79 8.79 -4.71 -3.37
CA PRO A 79 10.09 -4.71 -2.70
C PRO A 79 9.96 -4.13 -1.29
N TRP A 80 10.34 -4.90 -0.29
CA TRP A 80 10.51 -4.40 1.07
C TRP A 80 11.82 -4.96 1.68
N PRO A 81 12.63 -4.14 2.36
CA PRO A 81 13.80 -4.63 3.08
C PRO A 81 13.35 -5.30 4.38
N LEU A 82 13.52 -6.62 4.48
CA LEU A 82 13.34 -7.34 5.75
C LEU A 82 14.70 -7.80 6.26
N GLU A 83 14.95 -7.58 7.55
CA GLU A 83 15.93 -8.40 8.27
C GLU A 83 15.46 -9.85 8.26
N THR A 84 16.36 -10.83 8.14
CA THR A 84 16.04 -12.26 8.02
C THR A 84 15.10 -12.70 9.14
N PRO A 85 13.79 -12.85 8.88
CA PRO A 85 12.87 -13.05 9.96
C PRO A 85 12.42 -14.50 9.97
N THR A 86 12.82 -15.22 10.99
CA THR A 86 12.22 -16.52 11.34
C THR A 86 10.81 -16.37 11.93
N SER A 87 10.31 -15.14 12.06
CA SER A 87 9.03 -14.78 12.69
C SER A 87 7.86 -14.79 11.72
N LYS A 88 6.64 -15.00 12.23
CA LYS A 88 5.40 -14.93 11.45
C LYS A 88 5.02 -13.47 11.18
N PHE A 89 4.36 -13.24 10.05
CA PHE A 89 3.90 -11.92 9.62
C PHE A 89 2.40 -11.91 9.36
N TYR A 90 1.81 -10.73 9.51
CA TYR A 90 0.46 -10.43 9.05
C TYR A 90 0.56 -9.49 7.87
N LEU A 91 0.07 -9.93 6.71
CA LEU A 91 -0.05 -9.12 5.51
C LEU A 91 -1.50 -8.68 5.36
N PHE A 92 -1.69 -7.39 5.15
CA PHE A 92 -2.98 -6.77 4.82
C PHE A 92 -2.83 -6.09 3.47
N MET A 93 -3.72 -6.41 2.52
CA MET A 93 -3.78 -5.84 1.17
C MET A 93 -5.17 -5.26 0.93
#